data_AF-A0A2X0M251-F1
#
_entry.id   AF-A0A2X0M251-F1
#
_cell.length_a   1.000
_cell.length_b   1.000
_cell.length_c   1.000
_cell.angle_alpha   90.00
_cell.angle_beta   90.00
_cell.angle_gamma   90.00
#
_symmetry.space_group_name_H-M   'P 1'
#
loop_
_entity.id
_entity.type
_entity.pdbx_description
1 polymer ?
#
loop_
_entity_poly.entity_id
_entity_poly.type
_entity_poly.pdbx_seq_one_letter_code
_entity_poly.pdbx_strand_id
1 'polypeptide(L)' 'MACVVKHGKPSLFITVMCNPERPEIKAAARGPNDKTCNHPDIIARVFEAKLDRLCDDVLGNQQRAAVSAMNG' A
#
# COMPACT_ATOMS: atom_id res chain seq x y z
N MET A 1 13.10 -13.72 -5.98
CA MET A 1 14.57 -13.65 -6.17
C MET A 1 14.99 -12.71 -7.31
N ALA A 2 14.18 -12.51 -8.36
CA ALA A 2 14.55 -11.71 -9.53
C ALA A 2 14.97 -10.25 -9.25
N CYS A 3 14.30 -9.54 -8.33
CA CYS A 3 14.66 -8.15 -8.02
C CYS A 3 16.03 -7.99 -7.34
N VAL A 4 16.39 -8.91 -6.43
CA VAL A 4 17.69 -8.86 -5.71
C VAL A 4 18.86 -9.17 -6.66
N VAL A 5 18.64 -10.07 -7.62
CA VAL A 5 19.65 -10.38 -8.65
C VAL A 5 19.89 -9.17 -9.56
N LYS A 6 18.84 -8.41 -9.91
CA LYS A 6 18.95 -7.25 -10.79
C LYS A 6 19.43 -5.96 -10.11
N HIS A 7 19.05 -5.74 -8.85
CA HIS A 7 19.28 -4.44 -8.16
C HIS A 7 20.16 -4.54 -6.92
N GLY A 8 20.67 -5.74 -6.61
CA GLY A 8 21.43 -5.99 -5.38
C GLY A 8 20.53 -6.14 -4.14
N LYS A 9 21.18 -6.36 -3.00
CA LYS A 9 20.49 -6.43 -1.70
C LYS A 9 20.04 -5.02 -1.30
N PRO A 10 18.75 -4.75 -1.08
CA PRO A 10 18.33 -3.44 -0.65
C PRO A 10 18.75 -3.20 0.81
N SER A 11 19.01 -1.93 1.12
CA SER A 11 19.39 -1.46 2.45
C SER A 11 18.22 -1.45 3.43
N LEU A 12 16.99 -1.33 2.93
CA LEU A 12 15.76 -1.26 3.72
C LEU A 12 14.64 -2.06 3.05
N PHE A 13 13.94 -2.88 3.83
CA PHE A 13 12.71 -3.57 3.44
C PHE A 13 11.60 -3.19 4.42
N ILE A 14 10.48 -2.69 3.90
CA ILE A 14 9.30 -2.34 4.70
C ILE A 14 8.13 -3.18 4.23
N THR A 15 7.48 -3.87 5.17
CA THR A 15 6.22 -4.59 4.92
C THR A 15 5.06 -3.76 5.45
N VAL A 16 4.15 -3.36 4.57
CA VAL A 16 2.91 -2.67 4.95
C VAL A 16 1.76 -3.67 4.87
N MET A 17 1.05 -3.88 5.99
CA MET A 17 -0.12 -4.75 6.03
C MET A 17 -1.40 -3.93 6.03
N CYS A 18 -2.35 -4.32 5.18
CA CYS A 18 -3.70 -3.81 5.25
C CYS A 18 -4.48 -4.58 6.32
N ASN A 19 -4.85 -3.91 7.41
CA ASN A 19 -5.76 -4.48 8.41
C ASN A 19 -7.19 -3.98 8.14
N PRO A 20 -8.12 -4.83 7.66
CA PRO A 20 -9.50 -4.43 7.36
C PRO A 20 -10.29 -4.00 8.60
N GLU A 21 -9.77 -4.24 9.81
CA GLU A 21 -10.40 -3.79 11.03
C GLU A 21 -10.17 -2.31 11.38
N ARG A 22 -9.34 -1.60 10.60
CA ARG A 22 -9.09 -0.16 10.80
C ARG A 22 -10.40 0.64 10.72
N PRO A 23 -10.56 1.71 11.53
CA PRO A 23 -11.77 2.52 11.55
C PRO A 23 -12.07 3.15 10.19
N GLU A 24 -11.05 3.62 9.44
CA GLU A 24 -11.27 4.17 8.10
C GLU A 24 -11.78 3.13 7.08
N ILE A 25 -11.52 1.85 7.30
CA ILE A 25 -11.99 0.75 6.46
C ILE A 25 -13.38 0.32 6.95
N LYS A 26 -13.55 0.07 8.25
CA LYS A 26 -14.86 -0.27 8.86
C LYS A 26 -15.94 0.79 8.60
N ALA A 27 -15.59 2.07 8.49
CA ALA A 27 -16.54 3.13 8.15
C ALA A 27 -17.24 2.93 6.80
N ALA A 28 -16.64 2.13 5.91
CA ALA A 28 -17.24 1.80 4.63
C ALA A 28 -18.28 0.67 4.68
N ALA A 29 -18.32 -0.10 5.76
CA ALA A 29 -19.34 -1.13 5.95
C ALA A 29 -20.71 -0.46 6.14
N ARG A 30 -21.68 -0.82 5.28
CA ARG A 30 -23.00 -0.17 5.22
C ARG A 30 -24.01 -0.76 6.19
N GLY A 31 -23.63 -1.74 7.00
CA GLY A 31 -24.53 -2.38 7.97
C GLY A 31 -23.87 -3.50 8.78
N PRO A 32 -24.61 -4.07 9.76
CA PRO A 32 -24.08 -5.05 10.72
C PRO A 32 -23.61 -6.38 10.08
N ASN A 33 -24.13 -6.73 8.90
CA ASN A 33 -23.73 -7.93 8.15
C ASN A 33 -22.79 -7.63 6.97
N ASP A 34 -22.49 -6.36 6.72
CA ASP A 34 -21.63 -5.96 5.62
C ASP A 34 -20.17 -6.06 6.07
N LYS A 35 -19.47 -7.07 5.58
CA LYS A 35 -18.06 -7.27 5.93
C LYS A 35 -17.21 -6.40 5.04
N THR A 36 -16.27 -5.68 5.62
CA THR A 36 -15.41 -4.79 4.84
C THR A 36 -14.54 -5.52 3.82
N CYS A 37 -14.25 -6.80 4.03
CA CYS A 37 -13.58 -7.64 3.03
C CYS A 37 -14.36 -7.76 1.71
N ASN A 38 -15.68 -7.49 1.71
CA ASN A 38 -16.50 -7.49 0.51
C ASN A 38 -16.33 -6.22 -0.33
N HIS A 39 -15.62 -5.21 0.19
CA HIS A 39 -15.29 -3.96 -0.50
C HIS A 39 -13.78 -3.86 -0.73
N PRO A 40 -13.20 -4.77 -1.55
CA PRO A 40 -11.77 -4.78 -1.81
C PRO A 40 -11.29 -3.49 -2.49
N ASP A 41 -12.16 -2.79 -3.21
CA ASP A 41 -11.89 -1.49 -3.82
C ASP A 41 -11.58 -0.42 -2.78
N ILE A 42 -12.33 -0.38 -1.67
CA ILE A 42 -12.11 0.57 -0.58
C ILE A 42 -10.85 0.23 0.18
N ILE A 43 -10.64 -1.06 0.45
CA ILE A 43 -9.43 -1.58 1.08
C ILE A 43 -8.19 -1.19 0.25
N ALA A 44 -8.23 -1.41 -1.06
CA ALA A 44 -7.15 -1.07 -1.97
C ALA A 44 -6.86 0.43 -1.95
N ARG A 45 -7.88 1.29 -2.07
CA ARG A 45 -7.69 2.76 -2.07
C ARG A 45 -7.12 3.29 -0.77
N VAL A 46 -7.57 2.77 0.38
CA VAL A 46 -7.03 3.15 1.69
C VAL A 46 -5.58 2.69 1.82
N PHE A 47 -5.27 1.49 1.33
CA PHE A 47 -3.92 0.95 1.34
C PHE A 47 -2.98 1.75 0.43
N GLU A 48 -3.40 2.05 -0.80
CA GLU A 48 -2.66 2.88 -1.76
C GLU A 48 -2.37 4.26 -1.18
N ALA A 49 -3.37 4.96 -0.63
CA ALA A 49 -3.17 6.27 -0.03
C ALA A 49 -2.16 6.24 1.14
N LYS A 50 -2.11 5.14 1.90
CA LYS A 50 -1.12 4.96 2.97
C LYS A 50 0.27 4.63 2.44
N LEU A 51 0.35 3.77 1.42
CA LEU A 51 1.61 3.46 0.74
C LEU A 51 2.21 4.71 0.13
N ASP A 52 1.38 5.53 -0.50
CA ASP A 52 1.74 6.79 -1.11
C ASP A 52 2.36 7.75 -0.11
N ARG A 53 1.66 7.97 1.01
CA ARG A 53 2.17 8.81 2.09
C ARG A 53 3.44 8.25 2.72
N LEU A 54 3.52 6.93 2.90
CA LEU A 54 4.74 6.29 3.40
C LEU A 54 5.91 6.46 2.42
N CYS A 55 5.66 6.36 1.12
CA CYS A 55 6.68 6.61 0.11
C CYS A 55 7.13 8.07 0.13
N ASP A 56 6.23 9.02 0.31
CA ASP A 56 6.58 10.43 0.48
C ASP A 56 7.45 10.65 1.73
N ASP A 57 7.07 10.06 2.86
CA ASP A 57 7.78 10.17 4.14
C ASP A 57 9.19 9.53 4.09
N VAL A 58 9.36 8.41 3.36
CA VAL A 58 10.61 7.63 3.33
C VAL A 58 11.53 8.04 2.18
N LEU A 59 10.99 8.30 0.99
CA LEU A 59 11.76 8.47 -0.24
C LEU A 59 11.83 9.94 -0.70
N GLY A 60 10.93 10.80 -0.23
CA GLY A 60 10.78 12.17 -0.73
C GLY A 60 10.26 12.23 -2.18
N ASN A 61 9.59 13.33 -2.54
CA ASN A 61 8.88 13.47 -3.83
C ASN A 61 9.71 13.13 -5.10
N GLN A 62 11.03 13.24 -5.05
CA GLN A 62 11.90 13.03 -6.21
C GLN A 62 12.06 11.56 -6.62
N GLN A 63 11.95 10.62 -5.68
CA GLN A 63 12.18 9.18 -5.90
C GLN A 63 10.90 8.45 -6.36
N ARG A 64 9.73 9.08 -6.22
CA ARG A 64 8.41 8.52 -6.58
C ARG A 64 8.30 8.18 -8.08
N ALA A 65 8.90 9.00 -8.94
CA ALA A 65 8.88 8.81 -10.39
C ALA A 65 9.59 7.50 -10.84
N ALA A 66 10.60 7.04 -10.09
CA ALA A 66 11.33 5.82 -10.42
C ALA A 66 10.53 4.54 -10.14
N VAL A 67 9.64 4.56 -9.13
CA VAL A 67 8.82 3.39 -8.76
C VAL A 67 7.72 3.12 -9.78
N SER A 68 7.18 4.16 -10.43
CA SER A 68 6.16 4.00 -11.48
C SER A 68 6.70 3.36 -12.75
N ALA A 69 7.99 3.53 -13.05
CA ALA A 69 8.64 2.94 -14.24
C ALA A 69 8.92 1.43 -14.10
N MET A 70 8.79 0.86 -12.89
CA MET A 70 9.02 -0.56 -12.63
C MET A 70 7.77 -1.44 -12.78
N ASN A 71 6.60 -0.84 -13.02
CA ASN A 71 5.33 -1.56 -13.21
C ASN A 71 4.83 -1.55 -14.68
N GLY A 72 5.70 -1.16 -15.62
CA GLY A 72 5.45 -1.23 -17.07
C GLY A 72 6.04 -2.48 -17.71
#